data_AF-A0A1Z4M150-F1
#
_entry.id   AF-A0A1Z4M150-F1
#
_cell.length_a   1.000
_cell.length_b   1.000
_cell.length_c   1.000
_cell.angle_alpha   90.00
_cell.angle_beta   90.00
_cell.angle_gamma   90.00
#
_symmetry.space_group_name_H-M   'P 1'
#
loop_
_entity.id
_entity.type
_entity.pdbx_description
1 polymer ?
#
loop_
_entity_poly.entity_id
_entity_poly.type
_entity_poly.pdbx_seq_one_letter_code
_entity_poly.pdbx_strand_id
1 'polypeptide(L)'
;MATLTEILKPIANWFGSLGVPEPIVHWGHPAMMAIVIFVMGTFVGVTGWRSRITEDKEVTAQSRSGHRKLAPWMFLFMMLGAIGGVLSLVMQDKPILQSSHFWTGSIVLILLGINATISLTKFGGNKPGLRALHAYLGSTALCVMVLHAVLGFRLGMSI
;
A
#
# COMPACT_ATOMS: atom_id res chain seq x y z
N MET A 1 -24.75 -18.45 7.81
CA MET A 1 -24.22 -17.07 7.81
C MET A 1 -23.61 -16.82 6.45
N ALA A 2 -23.79 -15.64 5.87
CA ALA A 2 -23.21 -15.32 4.56
C ALA A 2 -21.68 -15.20 4.65
N THR A 3 -20.97 -15.65 3.61
CA THR A 3 -19.51 -15.49 3.51
C THR A 3 -19.12 -14.05 3.14
N LEU A 4 -17.89 -13.63 3.42
CA LEU A 4 -17.41 -12.29 3.03
C LEU A 4 -17.53 -12.05 1.52
N THR A 5 -17.26 -13.08 0.70
CA THR A 5 -17.43 -13.04 -0.75
C THR A 5 -18.89 -12.79 -1.13
N GLU A 6 -19.84 -13.46 -0.49
CA GLU A 6 -21.29 -13.26 -0.74
C GLU A 6 -21.73 -11.84 -0.40
N ILE A 7 -21.22 -11.26 0.68
CA ILE A 7 -21.53 -9.88 1.09
C ILE A 7 -21.05 -8.87 0.05
N LEU A 8 -19.88 -9.11 -0.56
CA LEU A 8 -19.26 -8.19 -1.53
C LEU A 8 -19.73 -8.43 -2.98
N LYS A 9 -20.35 -9.58 -3.26
CA LYS A 9 -20.78 -9.98 -4.61
C LYS A 9 -21.69 -8.96 -5.31
N PRO A 10 -22.65 -8.27 -4.64
CA PRO A 10 -23.46 -7.23 -5.29
C PRO A 10 -22.61 -6.08 -5.86
N ILE A 11 -21.57 -5.66 -5.14
CA ILE A 11 -20.65 -4.60 -5.58
C ILE A 11 -19.82 -5.10 -6.76
N ALA A 12 -19.27 -6.30 -6.67
CA ALA A 12 -18.51 -6.92 -7.75
C ALA A 12 -19.35 -7.09 -9.04
N ASN A 13 -20.61 -7.50 -8.91
CA ASN A 13 -21.54 -7.63 -10.04
C ASN A 13 -21.84 -6.28 -10.70
N TRP A 14 -21.94 -5.20 -9.92
CA TRP A 14 -22.10 -3.85 -10.48
C TRP A 14 -20.87 -3.45 -11.31
N PHE A 15 -19.64 -3.71 -10.84
CA PHE A 15 -18.45 -3.47 -11.64
C PHE A 15 -18.37 -4.39 -12.87
N GLY A 16 -18.79 -5.64 -12.74
CA GLY A 16 -18.85 -6.60 -13.86
C GLY A 16 -19.82 -6.18 -14.96
N SER A 17 -20.93 -5.52 -14.63
CA SER A 17 -21.91 -5.03 -15.62
C SER A 17 -21.37 -3.91 -16.52
N LEU A 18 -20.25 -3.28 -16.14
CA LEU A 18 -19.55 -2.28 -16.97
C LEU A 18 -18.82 -2.92 -18.17
N GLY A 19 -18.79 -4.24 -18.28
CA GLY A 19 -18.14 -4.94 -19.40
C GLY A 19 -16.62 -4.84 -19.37
N VAL A 20 -16.02 -4.75 -18.17
CA VAL A 20 -14.57 -4.68 -18.01
C VAL A 20 -13.94 -5.99 -18.52
N PRO A 21 -13.00 -5.93 -19.48
CA PRO A 21 -12.33 -7.13 -20.00
C PRO A 21 -11.61 -7.92 -18.91
N GLU A 22 -11.64 -9.25 -19.01
CA GLU A 22 -10.99 -10.16 -18.07
C GLU A 22 -9.52 -9.79 -17.77
N PRO A 23 -8.67 -9.44 -18.76
CA PRO A 23 -7.29 -9.08 -18.47
C PRO A 23 -7.15 -7.85 -17.57
N ILE A 24 -8.10 -6.91 -17.64
CA ILE A 24 -8.11 -5.72 -16.78
C ILE A 24 -8.58 -6.10 -15.37
N VAL A 25 -9.58 -6.97 -15.24
CA VAL A 25 -10.04 -7.49 -13.93
C VAL A 25 -8.91 -8.25 -13.23
N HIS A 26 -8.18 -9.06 -13.97
CA HIS A 26 -7.11 -9.90 -13.45
C HIS A 26 -5.83 -9.11 -13.17
N TRP A 27 -5.34 -8.31 -14.14
CA TRP A 27 -4.03 -7.65 -14.05
C TRP A 27 -4.08 -6.17 -13.67
N GLY A 28 -5.26 -5.55 -13.64
CA GLY A 28 -5.40 -4.12 -13.34
C GLY A 28 -4.88 -3.74 -11.94
N HIS A 29 -5.25 -4.52 -10.91
CA HIS A 29 -4.73 -4.34 -9.55
C HIS A 29 -3.19 -4.47 -9.48
N PRO A 30 -2.57 -5.60 -9.88
CA PRO A 30 -1.12 -5.74 -9.77
C PRO A 30 -0.35 -4.72 -10.63
N ALA A 31 -0.85 -4.35 -11.81
CA ALA A 31 -0.22 -3.34 -12.66
C ALA A 31 -0.20 -1.96 -11.97
N MET A 32 -1.33 -1.50 -11.43
CA MET A 32 -1.39 -0.22 -10.72
C MET A 32 -0.57 -0.24 -9.43
N MET A 33 -0.62 -1.36 -8.70
CA MET A 33 0.15 -1.50 -7.46
C MET A 33 1.65 -1.56 -7.70
N ALA A 34 2.12 -2.12 -8.82
CA ALA A 34 3.53 -2.06 -9.18
C ALA A 34 4.03 -0.61 -9.28
N ILE A 35 3.24 0.29 -9.86
CA ILE A 35 3.58 1.71 -9.94
C ILE A 35 3.65 2.32 -8.53
N VAL A 36 2.62 2.10 -7.70
CA VAL A 36 2.58 2.64 -6.33
C VAL A 36 3.77 2.13 -5.51
N ILE A 37 4.04 0.83 -5.54
CA ILE A 37 5.09 0.20 -4.72
C ILE A 37 6.48 0.61 -5.21
N PHE A 38 6.77 0.42 -6.50
CA PHE A 38 8.13 0.60 -7.01
C PHE A 38 8.48 2.06 -7.31
N VAL A 39 7.52 2.89 -7.72
CA VAL A 39 7.78 4.31 -7.99
C VAL A 39 7.57 5.13 -6.72
N MET A 40 6.36 5.12 -6.18
CA MET A 40 6.05 5.97 -5.00
C MET A 40 6.73 5.44 -3.74
N GLY A 41 6.73 4.13 -3.51
CA GLY A 41 7.39 3.50 -2.36
C GLY A 41 8.89 3.79 -2.32
N THR A 42 9.58 3.63 -3.45
CA THR A 42 11.00 3.98 -3.56
C THR A 42 11.23 5.47 -3.32
N PHE A 43 10.46 6.35 -3.97
CA PHE A 43 10.61 7.79 -3.78
C PHE A 43 10.40 8.20 -2.31
N VAL A 44 9.34 7.70 -1.67
CA VAL A 44 9.00 7.98 -0.28
C VAL A 44 10.08 7.47 0.67
N GLY A 45 10.58 6.26 0.46
CA GLY A 45 11.66 5.68 1.25
C GLY A 45 12.97 6.47 1.13
N VAL A 46 13.40 6.74 -0.12
CA VAL A 46 14.65 7.46 -0.40
C VAL A 46 14.58 8.88 0.13
N THR A 47 13.54 9.64 -0.17
CA THR A 47 13.40 11.03 0.33
C THR A 47 13.26 11.09 1.86
N GLY A 48 12.61 10.09 2.45
CA GLY A 48 12.51 9.95 3.91
C GLY A 48 13.88 9.83 4.57
N TRP A 49 14.73 8.91 4.09
CA TRP A 49 16.07 8.70 4.62
C TRP A 49 17.06 9.80 4.24
N ARG A 50 17.01 10.30 3.00
CA ARG A 50 17.88 11.40 2.53
C ARG A 50 17.71 12.64 3.39
N SER A 51 16.48 12.96 3.82
CA SER A 51 16.20 14.08 4.73
C SER A 51 16.78 13.94 6.15
N ARG A 52 17.34 12.77 6.50
CA ARG A 52 17.90 12.45 7.82
C ARG A 52 19.42 12.33 7.82
N ILE A 53 20.00 11.87 6.71
CA ILE A 53 21.44 11.53 6.62
C ILE A 53 22.26 12.60 5.91
N THR A 54 21.63 13.47 5.12
CA THR A 54 22.33 14.52 4.38
C THR A 54 22.58 15.75 5.26
N GLU A 55 23.79 16.32 5.19
CA GLU A 55 24.16 17.55 5.91
C GLU A 55 23.78 18.84 5.15
N ASP A 56 23.65 18.74 3.83
CA ASP A 56 23.15 19.83 2.99
C ASP A 56 21.71 20.20 3.40
N LYS A 57 21.55 21.44 3.87
CA LYS A 57 20.29 21.98 4.38
C LYS A 57 19.24 22.13 3.29
N GLU A 58 19.64 22.47 2.06
CA GLU A 58 18.72 22.61 0.93
C GLU A 58 18.20 21.24 0.52
N VAL A 59 19.10 20.26 0.34
CA VAL A 59 18.72 18.88 0.01
C VAL A 59 17.84 18.26 1.10
N THR A 60 18.12 18.55 2.37
CA THR A 60 17.31 18.12 3.51
C THR A 60 15.89 18.69 3.43
N ALA A 61 15.75 19.99 3.17
CA ALA A 61 14.46 20.66 3.07
C ALA A 61 13.65 20.14 1.87
N GLN A 62 14.29 20.01 0.71
CA GLN A 62 13.67 19.47 -0.51
C GLN A 62 13.21 18.02 -0.31
N SER A 63 14.07 17.15 0.23
CA SER A 63 13.76 15.73 0.49
C SER A 63 12.61 15.58 1.49
N ARG A 64 12.62 16.36 2.58
CA ARG A 64 11.55 16.36 3.57
C ARG A 64 10.22 16.82 2.97
N SER A 65 10.25 17.86 2.14
CA SER A 65 9.09 18.37 1.41
C SER A 65 8.52 17.32 0.46
N GLY A 66 9.39 16.68 -0.33
CA GLY A 66 9.01 15.59 -1.24
C GLY A 66 8.36 14.42 -0.50
N HIS A 67 9.00 13.92 0.55
CA HIS A 67 8.46 12.84 1.39
C HIS A 67 7.07 13.20 1.93
N ARG A 68 6.92 14.40 2.52
CA ARG A 68 5.66 14.86 3.12
C ARG A 68 4.54 15.03 2.08
N LYS A 69 4.88 15.38 0.84
CA LYS A 69 3.90 15.51 -0.25
C LYS A 69 3.45 14.16 -0.77
N LEU A 70 4.37 13.22 -1.02
CA LEU A 70 4.06 11.95 -1.69
C LEU A 70 3.64 10.81 -0.76
N ALA A 71 4.13 10.76 0.49
CA ALA A 71 3.80 9.67 1.42
C ALA A 71 2.29 9.52 1.71
N PRO A 72 1.50 10.60 1.89
CA PRO A 72 0.05 10.47 2.07
C PRO A 72 -0.65 9.88 0.84
N TRP A 73 -0.24 10.29 -0.37
CA TRP A 73 -0.78 9.76 -1.62
C TRP A 73 -0.43 8.29 -1.81
N MET A 74 0.80 7.90 -1.48
CA MET A 74 1.20 6.49 -1.50
C MET A 74 0.28 5.68 -0.58
N PHE A 75 0.07 6.12 0.67
CA PHE A 75 -0.83 5.43 1.60
C PHE A 75 -2.27 5.35 1.08
N LEU A 76 -2.81 6.45 0.53
CA LEU A 76 -4.15 6.45 -0.07
C LEU A 76 -4.27 5.45 -1.22
N PHE A 77 -3.32 5.43 -2.15
CA PHE A 77 -3.35 4.50 -3.27
C PHE A 77 -3.13 3.04 -2.84
N MET A 78 -2.37 2.79 -1.78
CA MET A 78 -2.29 1.45 -1.17
C MET A 78 -3.66 1.01 -0.62
N MET A 79 -4.41 1.90 0.06
CA MET A 79 -5.75 1.61 0.57
C MET A 79 -6.75 1.33 -0.56
N LEU A 80 -6.76 2.18 -1.61
CA LEU A 80 -7.59 1.99 -2.79
C LEU A 80 -7.21 0.70 -3.54
N GLY A 81 -5.91 0.41 -3.62
CA GLY A 81 -5.39 -0.83 -4.16
C GLY A 81 -5.92 -2.06 -3.44
N ALA A 82 -5.98 -2.04 -2.10
CA ALA A 82 -6.54 -3.15 -1.33
C ALA A 82 -8.03 -3.37 -1.62
N ILE A 83 -8.81 -2.30 -1.76
CA ILE A 83 -10.23 -2.39 -2.18
C ILE A 83 -10.31 -3.02 -3.57
N GLY A 84 -9.51 -2.54 -4.53
CA GLY A 84 -9.47 -3.06 -5.89
C GLY A 84 -9.04 -4.53 -5.97
N GLY A 85 -8.06 -4.94 -5.16
CA GLY A 85 -7.60 -6.34 -5.09
C GLY A 85 -8.66 -7.27 -4.53
N VAL A 86 -9.36 -6.85 -3.46
CA VAL A 86 -10.49 -7.61 -2.91
C VAL A 86 -11.61 -7.75 -3.94
N LEU A 87 -12.00 -6.65 -4.61
CA LEU A 87 -13.04 -6.71 -5.64
C LEU A 87 -12.64 -7.59 -6.83
N SER A 88 -11.38 -7.51 -7.28
CA SER A 88 -10.83 -8.37 -8.34
C SER A 88 -10.95 -9.86 -8.00
N LEU A 89 -10.68 -10.26 -6.75
CA LEU A 89 -10.88 -11.65 -6.31
C LEU A 89 -12.36 -12.06 -6.32
N VAL A 90 -13.26 -11.18 -5.86
CA VAL A 90 -14.69 -11.47 -5.84
C VAL A 90 -15.25 -11.59 -7.26
N MET A 91 -14.81 -10.74 -8.20
CA MET A 91 -15.19 -10.79 -9.61
C MET A 91 -14.70 -12.06 -10.31
N GLN A 92 -13.64 -12.70 -9.80
CA GLN A 92 -13.07 -13.95 -10.32
C GLN A 92 -13.49 -15.18 -9.49
N ASP A 93 -14.48 -15.03 -8.61
CA ASP A 93 -14.99 -16.09 -7.73
C ASP A 93 -13.91 -16.77 -6.86
N LYS A 94 -12.89 -16.00 -6.45
CA LYS A 94 -11.79 -16.47 -5.61
C LYS A 94 -12.02 -16.15 -4.13
N PRO A 95 -11.54 -17.01 -3.20
CA PRO A 95 -11.64 -16.75 -1.77
C PRO A 95 -10.69 -15.62 -1.33
N ILE A 96 -11.22 -14.65 -0.55
CA ILE A 96 -10.46 -13.44 -0.15
C ILE A 96 -9.38 -13.75 0.90
N LEU A 97 -9.77 -14.41 2.01
CA LEU A 97 -8.93 -14.53 3.22
C LEU A 97 -7.89 -15.67 3.18
N GLN A 98 -7.86 -16.46 2.10
CA GLN A 98 -7.00 -17.64 2.00
C GLN A 98 -5.59 -17.33 1.49
N SER A 99 -5.38 -16.17 0.85
CA SER A 99 -4.08 -15.86 0.26
C SER A 99 -3.13 -15.21 1.27
N SER A 100 -1.86 -15.60 1.23
CA SER A 100 -0.78 -14.91 1.96
C SER A 100 -0.61 -13.45 1.48
N HIS A 101 -0.95 -13.18 0.21
CA HIS A 101 -0.99 -11.84 -0.35
C HIS A 101 -1.99 -10.92 0.39
N PHE A 102 -3.21 -11.39 0.67
CA PHE A 102 -4.21 -10.62 1.42
C PHE A 102 -3.71 -10.23 2.82
N TRP A 103 -3.12 -11.19 3.56
CA TRP A 103 -2.63 -10.94 4.91
C TRP A 103 -1.41 -10.02 4.93
N THR A 104 -0.46 -10.20 4.02
CA THR A 104 0.69 -9.28 3.90
C THR A 104 0.26 -7.88 3.50
N GLY A 105 -0.75 -7.73 2.64
CA GLY A 105 -1.33 -6.43 2.28
C GLY A 105 -1.97 -5.73 3.48
N SER A 106 -2.76 -6.48 4.26
CA SER A 106 -3.35 -5.99 5.51
C SER A 106 -2.28 -5.52 6.50
N ILE A 107 -1.20 -6.28 6.67
CA ILE A 107 -0.07 -5.90 7.53
C ILE A 107 0.59 -4.61 7.04
N VAL A 108 0.85 -4.48 5.74
CA VAL A 108 1.41 -3.24 5.16
C VAL A 108 0.52 -2.04 5.47
N LEU A 109 -0.80 -2.15 5.27
CA LEU A 109 -1.73 -1.06 5.56
C LEU A 109 -1.76 -0.67 7.04
N ILE A 110 -1.72 -1.65 7.94
CA ILE A 110 -1.65 -1.40 9.39
C ILE A 110 -0.35 -0.67 9.74
N LEU A 111 0.79 -1.15 9.25
CA LEU A 111 2.10 -0.53 9.49
C LEU A 111 2.13 0.91 8.96
N LEU A 112 1.65 1.13 7.73
CA LEU A 112 1.58 2.47 7.14
C LEU A 112 0.58 3.37 7.88
N GLY A 113 -0.56 2.85 8.33
CA GLY A 113 -1.56 3.61 9.09
C GLY A 113 -1.02 4.06 10.46
N ILE A 114 -0.32 3.19 11.18
CA ILE A 114 0.40 3.56 12.40
C ILE A 114 1.46 4.61 12.07
N ASN A 115 2.23 4.41 10.99
CA ASN A 115 3.28 5.33 10.60
C ASN A 115 2.77 6.74 10.25
N ALA A 116 1.63 6.79 9.55
CA ALA A 116 0.90 8.02 9.23
C ALA A 116 0.39 8.70 10.50
N THR A 117 -0.17 7.94 11.44
CA THR A 117 -0.66 8.45 12.73
C THR A 117 0.45 9.11 13.55
N ILE A 118 1.63 8.50 13.60
CA ILE A 118 2.81 9.09 14.27
C ILE A 118 3.17 10.45 13.65
N SER A 119 3.12 10.55 12.32
CA SER A 119 3.40 11.81 11.61
C SER A 119 2.31 12.87 11.82
N LEU A 120 1.03 12.47 11.74
CA LEU A 120 -0.14 13.36 11.90
C LEU A 120 -0.20 13.98 13.31
N THR A 121 0.19 13.22 14.33
CA THR A 121 0.31 13.70 15.72
C THR A 121 1.56 14.54 15.96
N LYS A 122 2.26 14.97 14.90
CA LYS A 122 3.53 15.72 14.95
C LYS A 122 4.58 15.03 15.83
N PHE A 123 4.66 13.70 15.75
CA PHE A 123 5.57 12.88 16.55
C PHE A 123 5.37 13.07 18.06
N GLY A 124 4.12 13.27 18.51
CA GLY A 124 3.76 13.45 19.91
C GLY A 124 4.43 14.66 20.58
N GLY A 125 4.56 15.77 19.84
CA GLY A 125 5.31 16.94 20.28
C GLY A 125 6.81 16.85 19.95
N ASN A 126 7.15 16.36 18.76
CA ASN A 126 8.52 16.25 18.26
C ASN A 126 9.45 15.33 19.08
N LYS A 127 8.91 14.27 19.71
CA LYS A 127 9.69 13.33 20.51
C LYS A 127 10.70 12.55 19.64
N PRO A 128 12.01 12.55 19.97
CA PRO A 128 13.03 11.85 19.18
C PRO A 128 12.72 10.37 18.95
N GLY A 129 12.25 9.67 19.98
CA GLY A 129 11.86 8.25 19.89
C GLY A 129 10.75 7.99 18.88
N LEU A 130 9.73 8.84 18.80
CA LEU A 130 8.67 8.72 17.80
C LEU A 130 9.15 9.04 16.38
N ARG A 131 10.12 9.95 16.23
CA ARG A 131 10.75 10.23 14.93
C ARG A 131 11.60 9.05 14.45
N ALA A 132 12.27 8.34 15.35
CA ALA A 132 13.02 7.13 15.05
C ALA A 132 12.07 5.97 14.73
N LEU A 133 11.04 5.76 15.56
CA LEU A 133 10.01 4.75 15.31
C LEU A 133 9.37 4.93 13.93
N HIS A 134 8.99 6.15 13.55
CA HIS A 134 8.45 6.43 12.23
C HIS A 134 9.40 6.02 11.08
N ALA A 135 10.70 6.25 11.25
CA ALA A 135 11.69 5.90 10.23
C ALA A 135 11.81 4.38 10.05
N TYR A 136 11.98 3.66 11.16
CA TYR A 136 12.16 2.21 11.13
C TYR A 136 10.86 1.48 10.79
N LEU A 137 9.73 1.90 11.35
CA LEU A 137 8.41 1.34 11.02
C LEU A 137 8.08 1.55 9.54
N GLY A 138 8.33 2.75 9.00
CA GLY A 138 8.16 3.03 7.59
C GLY A 138 9.06 2.17 6.70
N SER A 139 10.33 1.98 7.10
CA SER A 139 11.26 1.12 6.37
C SER A 139 10.82 -0.35 6.38
N THR A 140 10.38 -0.85 7.53
CA THR A 140 9.79 -2.19 7.65
C THR A 140 8.58 -2.33 6.75
N ALA A 141 7.68 -1.35 6.71
CA ALA A 141 6.52 -1.37 5.84
C ALA A 141 6.92 -1.47 4.35
N LEU A 142 7.95 -0.73 3.92
CA LEU A 142 8.47 -0.81 2.54
C LEU A 142 9.09 -2.18 2.23
N CYS A 143 9.83 -2.79 3.16
CA CYS A 143 10.36 -4.14 2.97
C CYS A 143 9.23 -5.17 2.84
N VAL A 144 8.21 -5.11 3.70
CA VAL A 144 7.05 -6.00 3.63
C VAL A 144 6.25 -5.74 2.35
N MET A 145 6.21 -4.51 1.85
CA MET A 145 5.56 -4.15 0.58
C MET A 145 6.21 -4.83 -0.62
N VAL A 146 7.54 -4.97 -0.64
CA VAL A 146 8.24 -5.74 -1.69
C VAL A 146 7.85 -7.23 -1.62
N LEU A 147 7.84 -7.82 -0.41
CA LEU A 147 7.38 -9.20 -0.22
C LEU A 147 5.92 -9.37 -0.67
N HIS A 148 5.06 -8.42 -0.32
CA HIS A 148 3.65 -8.40 -0.70
C HIS A 148 3.47 -8.37 -2.22
N ALA A 149 4.29 -7.58 -2.95
CA ALA A 149 4.28 -7.54 -4.41
C ALA A 149 4.66 -8.90 -5.03
N VAL A 150 5.70 -9.57 -4.51
CA VAL A 150 6.10 -10.91 -4.96
C VAL A 150 4.98 -11.93 -4.74
N LEU A 151 4.33 -11.91 -3.57
CA LEU A 151 3.19 -12.78 -3.28
C LEU A 151 1.97 -12.47 -4.15
N GLY A 152 1.75 -11.19 -4.50
CA GLY A 152 0.68 -10.77 -5.40
C GLY A 152 0.89 -11.26 -6.82
N PHE A 153 2.12 -11.16 -7.34
CA PHE A 153 2.48 -11.71 -8.64
C PHE A 153 2.28 -13.23 -8.67
N ARG A 154 2.72 -13.94 -7.63
CA ARG A 154 2.50 -15.39 -7.51
C ARG A 154 1.00 -15.74 -7.46
N LEU A 155 0.19 -14.97 -6.76
CA LEU A 155 -1.26 -15.17 -6.70
C LEU A 155 -1.89 -14.98 -8.09
N GLY A 156 -1.58 -13.90 -8.80
CA GLY A 156 -2.07 -13.63 -10.15
C GLY A 156 -1.78 -14.79 -11.12
N MET A 157 -0.55 -15.30 -11.11
CA MET A 157 -0.18 -16.46 -11.95
C MET A 157 -0.90 -17.78 -11.59
N SER A 158 -1.63 -17.83 -10.48
CA SER A 158 -2.28 -19.04 -9.97
C SER A 158 -3.81 -19.03 -10.06
N ILE A 159 -4.42 -17.89 -10.40
CA ILE A 159 -5.88 -17.71 -10.39
C ILE A 159 -6.48 -17.63 -11.78
#